data_AF-A0A969UDR1-F1
#
_entry.id   AF-A0A969UDR1-F1
#
_cell.length_a   1.000
_cell.length_b   1.000
_cell.length_c   1.000
_cell.angle_alpha   90.00
_cell.angle_beta   90.00
_cell.angle_gamma   90.00
#
_symmetry.space_group_name_H-M   'P 1'
#
loop_
_entity.id
_entity.type
_entity.pdbx_description
1 polymer ?
#
loop_
_entity_poly.entity_id
_entity_poly.type
_entity_poly.pdbx_seq_one_letter_code
_entity_poly.pdbx_strand_id
1 'polypeptide(L)'
;MKTILFLLALAPSLLQAGSFPGAAGSPGSDAISKDSSSFVAWANGNLSPDYGSGVDAVWRTPEKAYGPATDNAFDIVCMGNGGRITMYFPLPIRDGVGADFAVFENAIAPGFLEMAFVEVSSDGVNFFRFSNRSQGTTPFGSLSHYDGSHYLQWSGWEICERL
;
A
#
# COMPACT_ATOMS: atom_id res chain seq x y z
N MET A 1 -18.97 47.61 39.32
CA MET A 1 -19.14 46.96 38.00
C MET A 1 -18.23 45.73 37.99
N LYS A 2 -18.79 44.51 37.86
CA LYS A 2 -18.00 43.27 37.85
C LYS A 2 -17.74 42.87 36.39
N THR A 3 -16.50 42.96 35.95
CA THR A 3 -16.08 42.51 34.62
C THR A 3 -15.98 40.98 34.65
N ILE A 4 -16.83 40.29 33.89
CA ILE A 4 -16.75 38.84 33.69
C ILE A 4 -15.87 38.60 32.47
N LEU A 5 -14.69 38.01 32.66
CA LEU A 5 -13.86 37.50 31.57
C LEU A 5 -14.43 36.15 31.09
N PHE A 6 -14.83 36.06 29.84
CA PHE A 6 -15.06 34.79 29.16
C PHE A 6 -13.73 34.25 28.64
N LEU A 7 -13.24 33.15 29.21
CA LEU A 7 -12.17 32.36 28.59
C LEU A 7 -12.80 31.57 27.43
N LEU A 8 -12.48 31.95 26.20
CA LEU A 8 -12.80 31.15 25.01
C LEU A 8 -11.78 30.01 24.93
N ALA A 9 -12.14 28.82 25.43
CA ALA A 9 -11.33 27.63 25.23
C ALA A 9 -11.42 27.20 23.76
N LEU A 10 -10.36 27.42 22.98
CA LEU A 10 -10.20 26.72 21.70
C LEU A 10 -9.97 25.25 22.03
N ALA A 11 -10.99 24.42 21.86
CA ALA A 11 -10.79 22.98 21.77
C ALA A 11 -10.00 22.71 20.48
N PRO A 12 -8.81 22.09 20.53
CA PRO A 12 -8.15 21.66 19.32
C PRO A 12 -9.09 20.67 18.61
N SER A 13 -9.40 20.93 17.34
CA SER A 13 -10.00 19.94 16.47
C SER A 13 -9.03 18.78 16.39
N LEU A 14 -9.34 17.67 17.07
CA LEU A 14 -8.65 16.41 16.84
C LEU A 14 -8.90 16.06 15.37
N LEU A 15 -7.89 16.23 14.52
CA LEU A 15 -7.85 15.56 13.23
C LEU A 15 -7.87 14.07 13.54
N GLN A 16 -9.04 13.46 13.41
CA GLN A 16 -9.20 12.04 13.68
C GLN A 16 -8.73 11.28 12.45
N ALA A 17 -7.47 10.86 12.47
CA ALA A 17 -6.98 9.82 11.58
C ALA A 17 -7.78 8.53 11.84
N GLY A 18 -7.87 7.67 10.83
CA GLY A 18 -8.37 6.31 10.99
C GLY A 18 -7.47 5.47 11.91
N SER A 19 -7.82 4.20 12.11
CA SER A 19 -7.11 3.35 13.08
C SER A 19 -5.80 2.75 12.57
N PHE A 20 -5.40 3.06 11.34
CA PHE A 20 -4.18 2.53 10.71
C PHE A 20 -3.21 3.67 10.41
N PRO A 21 -1.91 3.37 10.21
CA PRO A 21 -0.93 4.34 9.78
C PRO A 21 -1.40 5.12 8.54
N GLY A 22 -1.12 6.42 8.53
CA GLY A 22 -1.47 7.30 7.42
C GLY A 22 -0.48 7.18 6.26
N ALA A 23 -0.67 8.00 5.23
CA ALA A 23 0.25 8.04 4.08
C ALA A 23 1.68 8.44 4.48
N ALA A 24 2.66 8.06 3.66
CA ALA A 24 4.05 8.50 3.80
C ALA A 24 4.20 9.99 4.12
N GLY A 25 5.03 10.30 5.11
CA GLY A 25 5.28 11.67 5.59
C GLY A 25 4.25 12.20 6.60
N SER A 26 3.17 11.47 6.88
CA SER A 26 2.21 11.83 7.93
C SER A 26 2.69 11.38 9.32
N PRO A 27 2.28 12.08 10.41
CA PRO A 27 2.60 11.64 11.76
C PRO A 27 2.10 10.22 12.05
N GLY A 28 2.99 9.32 12.49
CA GLY A 28 2.63 7.93 12.78
C GLY A 28 2.59 7.00 11.57
N SER A 29 2.99 7.48 10.38
CA SER A 29 3.23 6.64 9.21
C SER A 29 4.34 5.62 9.45
N ASP A 30 4.15 4.40 8.93
CA ASP A 30 5.12 3.31 8.91
C ASP A 30 5.70 3.04 7.51
N ALA A 31 5.28 3.82 6.51
CA ALA A 31 5.89 3.93 5.18
C ALA A 31 7.44 3.91 5.20
N ILE A 32 8.04 3.09 4.33
CA ILE A 32 9.48 2.93 4.12
C ILE A 32 9.81 3.34 2.68
N SER A 33 10.45 4.51 2.53
CA SER A 33 10.91 5.02 1.23
C SER A 33 11.60 3.94 0.39
N LYS A 34 11.24 3.83 -0.89
CA LYS A 34 11.82 2.90 -1.89
C LYS A 34 13.36 2.87 -1.94
N ASP A 35 14.01 3.98 -1.59
CA ASP A 35 15.47 4.14 -1.58
C ASP A 35 16.10 3.84 -0.20
N SER A 36 15.31 3.31 0.73
CA SER A 36 15.76 2.91 2.07
C SER A 36 16.82 1.82 1.98
N SER A 37 17.90 2.01 2.75
CA SER A 37 18.96 1.00 2.89
C SER A 37 18.52 -0.27 3.62
N SER A 38 17.30 -0.31 4.16
CA SER A 38 16.70 -1.52 4.72
C SER A 38 16.36 -2.57 3.66
N PHE A 39 16.18 -2.17 2.40
CA PHE A 39 15.94 -3.12 1.32
C PHE A 39 17.23 -3.81 0.90
N VAL A 40 17.33 -5.11 1.20
CA VAL A 40 18.51 -5.95 0.89
C VAL A 40 18.36 -6.77 -0.39
N ALA A 41 17.13 -6.89 -0.90
CA ALA A 41 16.81 -7.59 -2.14
C ALA A 41 15.48 -7.07 -2.69
N TRP A 42 15.28 -7.28 -4.00
CA TRP A 42 14.03 -7.05 -4.70
C TRP A 42 13.52 -8.36 -5.29
N ALA A 43 12.22 -8.43 -5.58
CA ALA A 43 11.72 -9.47 -6.47
C ALA A 43 12.54 -9.42 -7.78
N ASN A 44 12.75 -10.57 -8.42
CA ASN A 44 13.55 -10.67 -9.65
C ASN A 44 12.85 -11.47 -10.76
N GLY A 45 11.56 -11.72 -10.60
CA GLY A 45 10.74 -12.41 -11.58
C GLY A 45 9.30 -12.54 -11.12
N ASN A 46 8.47 -13.08 -12.00
CA ASN A 46 7.09 -13.45 -11.70
C ASN A 46 6.66 -14.68 -12.50
N LEU A 47 5.54 -15.26 -12.08
CA LEU A 47 4.72 -16.10 -12.93
C LEU A 47 3.88 -15.24 -13.88
N SER A 48 3.46 -15.84 -15.00
CA SER A 48 2.52 -15.22 -15.92
C SER A 48 1.28 -14.71 -15.16
N PRO A 49 0.97 -13.40 -15.21
CA PRO A 49 -0.17 -12.85 -14.49
C PRO A 49 -1.49 -13.35 -15.09
N ASP A 50 -2.49 -13.54 -14.24
CA ASP A 50 -3.87 -13.63 -14.69
C ASP A 50 -4.46 -12.22 -14.69
N TYR A 51 -4.76 -11.69 -15.87
CA TYR A 51 -5.36 -10.36 -15.99
C TYR A 51 -6.86 -10.43 -15.75
N GLY A 52 -7.33 -9.51 -14.91
CA GLY A 52 -8.74 -9.28 -14.63
C GLY A 52 -9.42 -8.40 -15.68
N SER A 53 -10.52 -7.78 -15.27
CA SER A 53 -11.27 -6.83 -16.10
C SER A 53 -10.78 -5.39 -15.92
N GLY A 54 -11.06 -4.51 -16.90
CA GLY A 54 -10.71 -3.10 -16.79
C GLY A 54 -9.22 -2.79 -16.92
N VAL A 55 -8.46 -3.64 -17.61
CA VAL A 55 -7.03 -3.45 -17.89
C VAL A 55 -6.72 -3.48 -19.39
N ASP A 56 -6.16 -2.37 -19.86
CA ASP A 56 -5.69 -2.22 -21.23
C ASP A 56 -4.39 -2.98 -21.49
N ALA A 57 -4.22 -3.48 -22.72
CA ALA A 57 -3.06 -4.27 -23.11
C ALA A 57 -1.71 -3.55 -22.91
N VAL A 58 -1.70 -2.22 -23.00
CA VAL A 58 -0.48 -1.40 -22.79
C VAL A 58 0.05 -1.46 -21.36
N TRP A 59 -0.80 -1.77 -20.38
CA TRP A 59 -0.43 -1.90 -18.97
C TRP A 59 -0.14 -3.34 -18.54
N ARG A 60 -0.17 -4.28 -19.49
CA ARG A 60 0.13 -5.71 -19.25
C ARG A 60 1.61 -5.98 -19.42
N THR A 61 2.40 -5.39 -18.53
CA THR A 61 3.87 -5.35 -18.58
C THR A 61 4.47 -6.05 -17.35
N PRO A 62 4.33 -7.39 -17.24
CA PRO A 62 4.76 -8.13 -16.05
C PRO A 62 6.24 -7.95 -15.70
N GLU A 63 7.10 -7.73 -16.70
CA GLU A 63 8.52 -7.48 -16.52
C GLU A 63 8.85 -6.23 -15.69
N LYS A 64 7.88 -5.32 -15.51
CA LYS A 64 8.00 -4.12 -14.67
C LYS A 64 7.56 -4.33 -13.22
N ALA A 65 7.06 -5.52 -12.89
CA ALA A 65 6.57 -5.82 -11.54
C ALA A 65 7.69 -6.09 -10.52
N TYR A 66 8.94 -6.18 -10.97
CA TYR A 66 10.08 -6.59 -10.16
C TYR A 66 11.30 -5.70 -10.40
N GLY A 67 12.29 -5.83 -9.52
CA GLY A 67 13.42 -4.90 -9.44
C GLY A 67 13.09 -3.66 -8.59
N PRO A 68 14.04 -2.74 -8.46
CA PRO A 68 13.85 -1.51 -7.68
C PRO A 68 12.69 -0.67 -8.18
N ALA A 69 11.84 -0.23 -7.26
CA ALA A 69 10.79 0.74 -7.59
C ALA A 69 11.41 2.06 -8.09
N THR A 70 10.75 2.68 -9.07
CA THR A 70 11.24 3.90 -9.73
C THR A 70 10.29 5.07 -9.50
N ASP A 71 10.72 6.28 -9.85
CA ASP A 71 9.85 7.48 -9.84
C ASP A 71 8.98 7.60 -11.10
N ASN A 72 9.01 6.59 -11.98
CA ASN A 72 8.24 6.60 -13.21
C ASN A 72 6.87 5.96 -12.98
N ALA A 73 5.82 6.79 -12.92
CA ALA A 73 4.42 6.37 -12.82
C ALA A 73 3.91 5.53 -14.01
N PHE A 74 4.73 5.23 -15.02
CA PHE A 74 4.39 4.30 -16.10
C PHE A 74 5.18 2.98 -16.01
N ASP A 75 6.01 2.84 -14.98
CA ASP A 75 6.79 1.64 -14.70
C ASP A 75 6.01 0.68 -13.80
N ILE A 76 4.87 0.21 -14.32
CA ILE A 76 3.93 -0.62 -13.58
C ILE A 76 3.55 -1.87 -14.35
N VAL A 77 2.94 -2.82 -13.63
CA VAL A 77 2.01 -3.78 -14.20
C VAL A 77 0.62 -3.47 -13.64
N CYS A 78 -0.39 -3.35 -14.49
CA CYS A 78 -1.78 -3.31 -14.05
C CYS A 78 -2.36 -4.71 -14.20
N MET A 79 -2.95 -5.25 -13.14
CA MET A 79 -3.61 -6.56 -13.18
C MET A 79 -5.10 -6.46 -13.53
N GLY A 80 -5.70 -5.28 -13.35
CA GLY A 80 -7.14 -5.09 -13.46
C GLY A 80 -7.93 -5.72 -12.30
N ASN A 81 -9.24 -5.53 -12.32
CA ASN A 81 -10.14 -6.02 -11.26
C ASN A 81 -10.19 -7.55 -11.24
N GLY A 82 -9.76 -8.13 -10.12
CA GLY A 82 -9.70 -9.58 -9.93
C GLY A 82 -8.48 -10.25 -10.58
N GLY A 83 -7.55 -9.47 -11.13
CA GLY A 83 -6.28 -10.00 -11.61
C GLY A 83 -5.33 -10.37 -10.48
N ARG A 84 -4.29 -11.13 -10.80
CA ARG A 84 -3.25 -11.55 -9.84
C ARG A 84 -1.90 -11.70 -10.52
N ILE A 85 -0.84 -11.54 -9.74
CA ILE A 85 0.52 -11.87 -10.12
C ILE A 85 1.22 -12.54 -8.94
N THR A 86 2.08 -13.53 -9.22
CA THR A 86 2.92 -14.16 -8.20
C THR A 86 4.36 -13.77 -8.45
N MET A 87 5.01 -13.21 -7.43
CA MET A 87 6.38 -12.68 -7.50
C MET A 87 7.39 -13.70 -6.99
N TYR A 88 8.59 -13.69 -7.58
CA TYR A 88 9.72 -14.47 -7.12
C TYR A 88 10.77 -13.60 -6.45
N PHE A 89 11.27 -14.07 -5.32
CA PHE A 89 12.37 -13.44 -4.59
C PHE A 89 13.61 -14.34 -4.64
N PRO A 90 14.79 -13.76 -4.87
CA PRO A 90 16.05 -14.52 -4.90
C PRO A 90 16.46 -15.00 -3.50
N LEU A 91 15.92 -14.40 -2.45
CA LEU A 91 16.14 -14.76 -1.06
C LEU A 91 14.81 -15.10 -0.38
N PRO A 92 14.77 -16.09 0.52
CA PRO A 92 13.60 -16.33 1.35
C PRO A 92 13.28 -15.11 2.23
N ILE A 93 12.02 -14.71 2.26
CA ILE A 93 11.50 -13.73 3.23
C ILE A 93 11.20 -14.49 4.54
N ARG A 94 11.55 -13.91 5.68
CA ARG A 94 11.41 -14.53 7.02
C ARG A 94 10.67 -13.59 7.94
N ASP A 95 9.81 -14.10 8.82
CA ASP A 95 9.15 -13.33 9.89
C ASP A 95 10.20 -12.83 10.88
N GLY A 96 10.55 -11.55 10.75
CA GLY A 96 11.47 -10.84 11.59
C GLY A 96 10.78 -9.88 12.55
N VAL A 97 11.56 -8.96 13.10
CA VAL A 97 11.00 -7.83 13.84
C VAL A 97 10.67 -6.72 12.86
N GLY A 98 9.40 -6.34 12.77
CA GLY A 98 8.94 -5.27 11.87
C GLY A 98 8.31 -5.84 10.60
N ALA A 99 8.27 -5.02 9.55
CA ALA A 99 7.85 -5.45 8.23
C ALA A 99 8.99 -6.22 7.52
N ASP A 100 8.62 -7.30 6.82
CA ASP A 100 9.56 -8.23 6.18
C ASP A 100 9.69 -7.99 4.67
N PHE A 101 8.70 -7.35 4.06
CA PHE A 101 8.75 -6.91 2.67
C PHE A 101 7.83 -5.69 2.44
N ALA A 102 8.05 -5.01 1.32
CA ALA A 102 7.23 -3.90 0.87
C ALA A 102 6.68 -4.14 -0.55
N VAL A 103 5.46 -3.68 -0.82
CA VAL A 103 4.90 -3.56 -2.17
C VAL A 103 4.67 -2.08 -2.46
N PHE A 104 5.15 -1.62 -3.62
CA PHE A 104 5.02 -0.24 -4.06
C PHE A 104 3.90 -0.12 -5.08
N GLU A 105 2.94 0.76 -4.80
CA GLU A 105 1.90 1.15 -5.74
C GLU A 105 2.37 2.29 -6.65
N ASN A 106 1.59 2.58 -7.69
CA ASN A 106 1.78 3.77 -8.51
C ASN A 106 0.79 4.85 -8.10
N ALA A 107 1.15 5.58 -7.05
CA ALA A 107 0.38 6.73 -6.66
C ALA A 107 0.75 7.94 -7.53
N ILE A 108 -0.21 8.39 -8.34
CA ILE A 108 -0.11 9.58 -9.18
C ILE A 108 -0.39 10.87 -8.41
N ALA A 109 -0.96 10.77 -7.20
CA ALA A 109 -1.25 11.88 -6.30
C ALA A 109 -1.46 11.40 -4.85
N PRO A 110 -1.24 12.25 -3.82
CA PRO A 110 -1.53 11.89 -2.43
C PRO A 110 -2.98 11.43 -2.23
N GLY A 111 -3.15 10.24 -1.64
CA GLY A 111 -4.47 9.65 -1.38
C GLY A 111 -5.02 8.84 -2.55
N PHE A 112 -4.36 8.78 -3.70
CA PHE A 112 -4.67 7.80 -4.73
C PHE A 112 -4.22 6.42 -4.24
N LEU A 113 -5.16 5.51 -3.97
CA LEU A 113 -4.88 4.17 -3.47
C LEU A 113 -5.32 3.12 -4.49
N GLU A 114 -4.41 2.23 -4.87
CA GLU A 114 -4.71 1.09 -5.75
C GLU A 114 -4.83 -0.20 -4.93
N MET A 115 -6.05 -0.60 -4.61
CA MET A 115 -6.27 -1.73 -3.71
C MET A 115 -5.92 -3.09 -4.35
N ALA A 116 -5.18 -3.90 -3.60
CA ALA A 116 -4.95 -5.31 -3.88
C ALA A 116 -5.06 -6.15 -2.58
N PHE A 117 -4.94 -7.46 -2.73
CA PHE A 117 -4.66 -8.34 -1.60
C PHE A 117 -3.23 -8.82 -1.70
N VAL A 118 -2.55 -8.90 -0.56
CA VAL A 118 -1.21 -9.47 -0.47
C VAL A 118 -1.28 -10.84 0.20
N GLU A 119 -0.64 -11.81 -0.44
CA GLU A 119 -0.59 -13.20 0.01
C GLU A 119 0.85 -13.72 -0.12
N VAL A 120 1.24 -14.61 0.79
CA VAL A 120 2.57 -15.22 0.82
C VAL A 120 2.47 -16.73 0.75
N SER A 121 3.49 -17.36 0.15
CA SER A 121 3.55 -18.80 -0.04
C SER A 121 4.97 -19.31 0.17
N SER A 122 5.10 -20.47 0.82
CA SER A 122 6.37 -21.17 1.01
C SER A 122 6.64 -22.24 -0.04
N ASP A 123 5.62 -22.67 -0.79
CA ASP A 123 5.69 -23.76 -1.78
C ASP A 123 5.20 -23.34 -3.18
N GLY A 124 4.73 -22.10 -3.34
CA GLY A 124 4.18 -21.57 -4.59
C GLY A 124 2.80 -22.10 -4.94
N VAL A 125 2.16 -22.88 -4.06
CA VAL A 125 0.85 -23.51 -4.29
C VAL A 125 -0.16 -23.07 -3.22
N ASN A 126 0.25 -23.06 -1.97
CA ASN A 126 -0.57 -22.65 -0.84
C ASN A 126 -0.25 -21.21 -0.46
N PHE A 127 -1.25 -20.32 -0.55
CA PHE A 127 -1.13 -18.90 -0.27
C PHE A 127 -1.89 -18.52 0.99
N PHE A 128 -1.26 -17.70 1.83
CA PHE A 128 -1.82 -17.17 3.07
C PHE A 128 -1.95 -15.67 2.96
N ARG A 129 -3.17 -15.15 3.10
CA ARG A 129 -3.47 -13.73 2.95
C ARG A 129 -3.23 -12.97 4.25
N PHE A 130 -2.62 -11.80 4.14
CA PHE A 130 -2.54 -10.87 5.27
C PHE A 130 -3.93 -10.39 5.71
N SER A 131 -4.04 -9.94 6.96
CA SER A 131 -5.28 -9.34 7.46
C SER A 131 -5.55 -8.01 6.75
N ASN A 132 -6.70 -7.87 6.11
CA ASN A 132 -7.14 -6.62 5.47
C ASN A 132 -8.39 -6.10 6.17
N ARG A 133 -8.51 -4.78 6.31
CA ARG A 133 -9.67 -4.11 6.91
C ARG A 133 -9.91 -2.78 6.23
N SER A 134 -11.17 -2.52 5.92
CA SER A 134 -11.65 -1.21 5.46
C SER A 134 -12.57 -0.62 6.53
N GLN A 135 -12.35 0.65 6.87
CA GLN A 135 -13.30 1.45 7.66
C GLN A 135 -14.19 2.33 6.78
N GLY A 136 -13.93 2.36 5.46
CA GLY A 136 -14.77 3.04 4.48
C GLY A 136 -16.11 2.32 4.31
N THR A 137 -17.17 3.11 4.13
CA THR A 137 -18.54 2.60 3.94
C THR A 137 -18.99 2.60 2.48
N THR A 138 -18.19 3.16 1.58
CA THR A 138 -18.48 3.23 0.14
C THR A 138 -17.55 2.30 -0.65
N PRO A 139 -18.02 1.70 -1.75
CA PRO A 139 -17.15 0.97 -2.67
C PRO A 139 -16.01 1.86 -3.19
N PHE A 140 -14.87 1.25 -3.49
CA PHE A 140 -13.76 1.94 -4.12
C PHE A 140 -14.13 2.30 -5.56
N GLY A 141 -13.99 3.58 -5.90
CA GLY A 141 -14.17 4.10 -7.24
C GLY A 141 -12.86 4.10 -8.00
N SER A 142 -12.93 3.96 -9.33
CA SER A 142 -11.75 4.14 -10.18
C SER A 142 -11.19 5.55 -10.00
N LEU A 143 -9.88 5.66 -9.80
CA LEU A 143 -9.12 6.90 -9.62
C LEU A 143 -9.55 7.78 -8.42
N SER A 144 -10.23 7.19 -7.45
CA SER A 144 -10.72 7.93 -6.27
C SER A 144 -9.61 8.14 -5.24
N HIS A 145 -9.75 9.22 -4.47
CA HIS A 145 -8.79 9.59 -3.43
C HIS A 145 -9.37 9.29 -2.04
N TYR A 146 -8.57 8.63 -1.21
CA TYR A 146 -8.95 8.14 0.10
C TYR A 146 -7.89 8.48 1.15
N ASP A 147 -8.33 8.62 2.40
CA ASP A 147 -7.42 8.68 3.53
C ASP A 147 -6.97 7.25 3.89
N GLY A 148 -5.70 6.95 3.62
CA GLY A 148 -5.08 5.64 3.88
C GLY A 148 -5.18 5.15 5.32
N SER A 149 -5.32 6.06 6.29
CA SER A 149 -5.43 5.68 7.71
C SER A 149 -6.70 4.88 8.05
N HIS A 150 -7.65 4.77 7.11
CA HIS A 150 -8.85 3.95 7.24
C HIS A 150 -8.73 2.54 6.62
N TYR A 151 -7.58 2.18 6.05
CA TYR A 151 -7.39 0.92 5.33
C TYR A 151 -6.13 0.16 5.78
N LEU A 152 -6.32 -1.00 6.39
CA LEU A 152 -5.21 -1.91 6.74
C LEU A 152 -4.67 -2.57 5.47
N GLN A 153 -3.34 -2.73 5.41
CA GLN A 153 -2.50 -3.07 4.24
C GLN A 153 -2.26 -1.92 3.25
N TRP A 154 -2.86 -0.76 3.45
CA TRP A 154 -2.84 0.32 2.45
C TRP A 154 -2.64 1.69 3.11
N SER A 155 -1.55 1.82 3.87
CA SER A 155 -1.03 3.10 4.33
C SER A 155 -0.24 3.70 3.17
N GLY A 156 -0.85 4.65 2.46
CA GLY A 156 -0.42 5.13 1.14
C GLY A 156 1.10 5.21 0.92
N TRP A 157 1.47 4.85 -0.31
CA TRP A 157 2.81 4.75 -0.91
C TRP A 157 3.56 3.42 -0.72
N GLU A 158 3.33 2.66 0.37
CA GLU A 158 3.94 1.34 0.56
C GLU A 158 3.05 0.39 1.39
N ILE A 159 2.97 -0.88 0.96
CA ILE A 159 2.41 -1.96 1.79
C ILE A 159 3.57 -2.64 2.51
N CYS A 160 3.77 -2.35 3.79
CA CYS A 160 4.79 -3.00 4.61
C CYS A 160 4.14 -4.10 5.47
N GLU A 161 4.46 -5.36 5.21
CA GLU A 161 3.78 -6.49 5.84
C GLU A 161 4.74 -7.36 6.65
N ARG A 162 4.22 -7.92 7.74
CA ARG A 162 4.90 -8.87 8.60
C ARG A 162 4.31 -10.27 8.42
N LEU A 163 5.13 -11.25 8.07
CA LEU A 163 4.78 -12.65 7.81
C LEU A 163 4.08 -13.37 8.97
#